data_AF-A0AA42ZF63-F1
#
_entry.id   AF-A0AA42ZF63-F1
#
_cell.length_a   1.000
_cell.length_b   1.000
_cell.length_c   1.000
_cell.angle_alpha   90.00
_cell.angle_beta   90.00
_cell.angle_gamma   90.00
#
_symmetry.space_group_name_H-M   'P 1'
#
loop_
_entity.id
_entity.type
_entity.pdbx_description
1 polymer ?
#
loop_
_entity_poly.entity_id
_entity_poly.type
_entity_poly.pdbx_seq_one_letter_code
_entity_poly.pdbx_strand_id
1 'polypeptide(L)' 'MRKEQLSTRVKTECVVSGRSIVMAIDSDLNIDILEGGPAPMVFVPPLDLPNWRDPSIIDNF' A
#
# COMPACT_ATOMS: atom_id res chain seq x y z
N MET A 1 -3.58 -0.61 -21.91
CA MET A 1 -2.70 -0.37 -20.74
C MET A 1 -1.25 -0.44 -21.19
N ARG A 2 -0.41 0.53 -20.84
CA ARG A 2 1.03 0.46 -21.12
C ARG A 2 1.63 -0.62 -20.20
N LYS A 3 2.34 -1.59 -20.77
CA LYS A 3 2.95 -2.74 -20.03
C LYS A 3 4.23 -2.33 -19.29
N GLU A 4 4.28 -1.12 -18.77
CA GLU A 4 5.45 -0.59 -18.08
C GLU A 4 5.35 -0.94 -16.60
N GLN A 5 6.45 -1.45 -16.04
CA GLN A 5 6.60 -1.63 -14.60
C GLN A 5 6.64 -0.23 -13.95
N LEU A 6 5.68 0.04 -13.08
CA LEU A 6 5.61 1.30 -12.33
C LEU A 6 6.07 1.06 -10.91
N SER A 7 6.82 2.01 -10.36
CA SER A 7 7.21 1.98 -8.95
C SER A 7 7.04 3.35 -8.33
N THR A 8 6.55 3.42 -7.10
CA THR A 8 6.46 4.65 -6.31
C THR A 8 7.20 4.51 -4.99
N ARG A 9 7.67 5.64 -4.45
CA ARG A 9 8.31 5.72 -3.14
C ARG A 9 7.36 6.37 -2.15
N VAL A 10 7.18 5.71 -1.01
CA VAL A 10 6.38 6.22 0.11
C VAL A 10 7.31 6.51 1.28
N LYS A 11 7.27 7.76 1.76
CA LYS A 11 7.92 8.16 3.01
C LYS A 11 6.86 8.34 4.07
N THR A 12 7.03 7.67 5.21
CA THR A 12 6.10 7.73 6.35
C THR A 12 6.88 7.72 7.66
N GLU A 13 6.17 7.76 8.78
CA GLU A 13 6.70 7.79 10.13
C GLU A 13 5.95 6.83 11.04
N CYS A 14 6.68 6.10 11.87
CA CYS A 14 6.07 5.27 12.91
C CYS A 14 5.53 6.16 14.03
N VAL A 15 4.20 6.21 14.20
CA VAL A 15 3.53 7.03 15.23
C VAL A 15 4.02 6.76 16.66
N VAL A 16 4.46 5.52 16.96
CA VAL A 16 4.92 5.13 18.30
C VAL A 16 6.38 5.52 18.55
N SER A 17 7.24 5.39 17.54
CA SER A 17 8.70 5.55 17.71
C SER A 17 9.27 6.82 17.10
N GLY A 18 8.48 7.56 16.31
CA GLY A 18 8.90 8.71 15.52
C GLY A 18 9.91 8.39 14.41
N ARG A 19 10.17 7.10 14.15
CA ARG A 19 11.17 6.68 13.17
C ARG A 19 10.63 6.86 11.76
N SER A 20 11.43 7.49 10.90
CA SER A 20 11.12 7.58 9.47
C SER A 20 11.24 6.19 8.83
N ILE A 21 10.30 5.89 7.95
CA ILE A 21 10.23 4.66 7.16
C ILE A 21 10.13 5.08 5.69
N VAL A 22 10.97 4.49 4.85
CA VAL A 22 10.94 4.68 3.40
C VAL A 22 10.72 3.32 2.75
N MET A 23 9.71 3.22 1.89
CA MET A 23 9.37 1.99 1.18
C MET A 23 9.11 2.25 -0.30
N ALA A 24 9.35 1.23 -1.13
CA ALA A 24 8.97 1.22 -2.54
C ALA A 24 7.80 0.26 -2.74
N ILE A 25 6.85 0.66 -3.59
CA ILE A 25 5.71 -0.16 -4.00
C ILE A 25 5.70 -0.22 -5.53
N ASP A 26 5.69 -1.42 -6.08
CA ASP A 26 5.60 -1.64 -7.53
C ASP A 26 4.15 -1.89 -8.01
N SER A 27 3.98 -1.99 -9.33
CA SER A 27 2.69 -2.26 -9.95
C SER A 27 2.11 -3.64 -9.65
N ASP A 28 2.92 -4.57 -9.15
CA ASP A 28 2.51 -5.90 -8.73
C ASP A 28 2.23 -5.96 -7.21
N LEU A 29 2.23 -4.80 -6.54
CA LEU A 29 2.04 -4.63 -5.09
C LEU A 29 3.13 -5.29 -4.23
N ASN A 30 4.31 -5.56 -4.81
CA ASN A 30 5.47 -5.93 -4.00
C ASN A 30 5.94 -4.70 -3.22
N ILE A 31 6.36 -4.92 -1.97
CA ILE A 31 6.82 -3.85 -1.08
C ILE A 31 8.22 -4.14 -0.59
N ASP A 32 9.12 -3.20 -0.83
CA ASP A 32 10.49 -3.21 -0.32
C ASP A 32 10.69 -2.10 0.72
N ILE A 33 11.24 -2.45 1.88
CA ILE A 33 11.71 -1.46 2.85
C ILE A 33 13.08 -0.97 2.44
N LEU A 34 13.18 0.32 2.12
CA LEU A 34 14.43 0.96 1.72
C LEU A 34 15.20 1.49 2.93
N GLU A 35 14.49 2.09 3.90
CA GLU A 35 15.10 2.66 5.10
C GLU A 35 14.16 2.55 6.29
N GLY A 36 14.68 2.05 7.41
CA GLY A 36 14.00 2.07 8.71
C GLY A 36 12.75 1.19 8.80
N GLY A 37 12.42 0.81 10.03
CA GLY A 37 11.20 0.05 10.33
C GLY A 37 11.27 -1.45 9.98
N PRO A 38 10.35 -2.25 10.54
CA PRO A 38 10.18 -3.65 10.17
C PRO A 38 9.50 -3.79 8.80
N ALA A 39 9.55 -4.99 8.21
CA ALA A 39 8.75 -5.30 7.02
C ALA A 39 7.27 -4.99 7.28
N PRO A 40 6.56 -4.31 6.35
CA PRO A 40 5.19 -3.89 6.57
C PRO A 40 4.28 -5.12 6.54
N MET A 41 3.30 -5.15 7.43
CA MET A 41 2.24 -6.14 7.39
C MET A 41 1.26 -5.74 6.29
N VAL A 42 1.31 -6.43 5.15
CA VAL A 42 0.33 -6.23 4.08
C VAL A 42 -0.93 -7.00 4.43
N PHE A 43 -2.02 -6.29 4.70
CA PHE A 43 -3.34 -6.89 4.85
C PHE A 43 -4.14 -6.66 3.57
N VAL A 44 -4.32 -7.72 2.79
CA VAL A 44 -5.26 -7.71 1.67
C VAL A 44 -6.57 -8.30 2.18
N PRO A 45 -7.60 -7.48 2.45
CA PRO A 45 -8.90 -8.02 2.83
C PRO A 45 -9.43 -8.90 1.69
N PRO A 46 -10.10 -10.01 1.99
CA PRO A 46 -10.85 -10.75 0.98
C PRO A 46 -12.04 -9.89 0.54
N LEU A 47 -11.83 -9.09 -0.50
CA LEU A 47 -12.88 -8.30 -1.13
C LEU A 47 -13.53 -9.16 -2.21
N ASP A 48 -14.79 -9.53 -1.99
CA ASP A 48 -15.63 -10.12 -3.03
C ASP A 48 -16.18 -9.01 -3.93
N LEU A 49 -15.29 -8.41 -4.74
CA LEU A 49 -15.63 -7.30 -5.64
C LEU A 49 -16.83 -7.62 -6.55
N PRO A 50 -17.00 -8.84 -7.09
CA PRO A 50 -18.19 -9.19 -7.87
C PRO A 50 -19.52 -9.10 -7.09
N ASN A 51 -19.51 -9.35 -5.78
CA ASN A 51 -20.70 -9.29 -4.93
C ASN A 51 -20.73 -8.07 -3.99
N TRP A 52 -19.82 -7.11 -4.18
CA TRP A 52 -19.71 -5.92 -3.36
C TRP A 52 -20.88 -4.98 -3.64
N ARG A 53 -21.88 -4.99 -2.75
CA ARG A 53 -23.11 -4.18 -2.87
C ARG A 53 -22.99 -2.80 -2.27
N ASP A 54 -22.02 -2.58 -1.40
CA ASP A 54 -21.82 -1.28 -0.77
C ASP A 54 -21.20 -0.32 -1.78
N PRO A 55 -21.64 0.96 -1.77
CA PRO A 55 -20.98 1.99 -2.56
C PRO A 55 -19.49 2.00 -2.17
N SER A 56 -18.62 2.13 -3.16
CA SER A 56 -17.19 2.02 -2.95
C SER A 56 -16.73 3.02 -1.87
N ILE A 57 -15.57 2.80 -1.25
CA ILE A 57 -14.99 3.78 -0.32
C ILE A 57 -14.91 5.19 -0.94
N ILE A 58 -14.85 5.30 -2.27
CA ILE A 58 -14.79 6.56 -3.02
C ILE A 58 -16.12 7.31 -2.95
N ASP A 59 -17.24 6.61 -2.82
CA ASP A 59 -18.58 7.22 -2.81
C ASP A 59 -18.97 7.81 -1.43
N ASN A 60 -18.13 7.61 -0.41
CA ASN A 60 -18.34 8.05 0.97
C ASN A 60 -17.28 9.06 1.48
N PHE A 61 -16.43 9.60 0.59
CA PHE A 61 -15.48 10.67 0.88
C PHE A 61 -15.71 11.90 0.00
#